data_AF-A0A1V5U4Q1-F1
#
_entry.id   AF-A0A1V5U4Q1-F1
#
_cell.length_a   1.000
_cell.length_b   1.000
_cell.length_c   1.000
_cell.angle_alpha   90.00
_cell.angle_beta   90.00
_cell.angle_gamma   90.00
#
_symmetry.space_group_name_H-M   'P 1'
#
loop_
_entity.id
_entity.type
_entity.pdbx_description
1 polymer ?
#
loop_
_entity_poly.entity_id
_entity_poly.type
_entity_poly.pdbx_seq_one_letter_code
_entity_poly.pdbx_strand_id
1 'polypeptide(L)'
;MDKEKIVNKRFRRSFLGYDIEEVDAFLDDIIREFDRRDQEAGVARLRIRMLLEELACRGPIRQPSGEPEPEKARPEEAHGGPEPDE
;
A
#
# COMPACT_ATOMS: atom_id res chain seq x y z
N MET A 1 -16.13 -6.76 -12.18
CA MET A 1 -17.03 -6.96 -13.33
C MET A 1 -16.14 -7.33 -14.50
N ASP A 2 -16.38 -8.47 -15.14
CA ASP A 2 -15.52 -8.95 -16.22
C ASP A 2 -15.99 -8.29 -17.53
N LYS A 3 -15.11 -7.56 -18.22
CA LYS A 3 -15.46 -6.83 -19.46
C LYS A 3 -16.05 -7.77 -20.53
N GLU A 4 -15.53 -8.99 -20.58
CA GLU A 4 -16.03 -10.06 -21.46
C GLU A 4 -17.53 -10.36 -21.24
N LYS A 5 -18.04 -10.23 -20.00
CA LYS A 5 -19.46 -10.44 -19.72
C LYS A 5 -20.33 -9.30 -20.25
N ILE A 6 -19.78 -8.09 -20.37
CA ILE A 6 -20.48 -6.93 -20.94
C ILE A 6 -20.55 -7.10 -22.46
N VAL A 7 -19.42 -7.37 -23.10
CA VAL A 7 -19.31 -7.56 -24.56
C VAL A 7 -20.19 -8.70 -25.06
N ASN A 8 -20.24 -9.83 -24.34
CA ASN A 8 -21.02 -10.99 -24.75
C ASN A 8 -22.49 -10.95 -24.31
N LYS A 9 -22.92 -9.87 -23.64
CA LYS A 9 -24.29 -9.78 -23.13
C LYS A 9 -25.26 -9.52 -24.27
N ARG A 10 -26.26 -10.40 -24.42
CA ARG A 10 -27.41 -10.16 -25.30
C ARG A 10 -28.65 -9.82 -24.47
N PHE A 11 -29.27 -8.69 -24.78
CA PHE A 11 -30.50 -8.25 -24.14
C PHE A 11 -31.74 -8.75 -24.91
N ARG A 12 -32.83 -9.02 -24.20
CA ARG A 12 -34.13 -9.32 -24.81
C ARG A 12 -34.75 -8.02 -25.30
N ARG A 13 -35.35 -8.04 -26.49
CA ARG A 13 -36.08 -6.89 -27.05
C ARG A 13 -37.49 -6.83 -26.46
N SER A 14 -37.97 -5.62 -26.21
CA SER A 14 -39.33 -5.33 -25.73
C SER A 14 -39.95 -4.23 -26.60
N PHE A 15 -41.28 -4.21 -26.69
CA PHE A 15 -42.01 -3.20 -27.48
C PHE A 15 -41.84 -1.77 -26.97
N LEU A 16 -41.56 -1.60 -25.68
CA LEU A 16 -41.09 -0.36 -25.08
C LEU A 16 -39.80 -0.69 -24.33
N GLY A 17 -38.69 -0.08 -24.73
CA GLY A 17 -37.37 -0.36 -24.19
C GLY A 17 -36.38 0.74 -24.55
N TYR A 18 -35.14 0.56 -24.09
CA TYR A 18 -34.04 1.45 -24.42
C TYR A 18 -33.68 1.37 -25.91
N ASP A 19 -33.18 2.46 -26.46
CA ASP A 19 -32.56 2.46 -27.77
C ASP A 19 -31.31 1.59 -27.73
N ILE A 20 -31.23 0.65 -28.68
CA ILE A 20 -30.14 -0.32 -28.74
C ILE A 20 -28.83 0.40 -29.06
N GLU A 21 -28.85 1.38 -29.96
CA GLU A 21 -27.64 2.10 -30.37
C GLU A 21 -27.10 2.96 -29.23
N GLU A 22 -27.97 3.61 -28.47
CA GLU A 22 -27.60 4.39 -27.28
C GLU A 22 -27.03 3.49 -26.18
N VAL A 23 -27.65 2.35 -25.93
CA VAL A 23 -27.16 1.37 -24.94
C VAL A 23 -25.79 0.83 -25.35
N ASP A 24 -25.61 0.44 -26.61
CA ASP A 24 -24.33 -0.09 -27.09
C ASP A 24 -23.22 0.97 -26.99
N ALA A 25 -23.49 2.22 -27.37
CA ALA A 25 -22.54 3.32 -27.21
C ALA A 25 -22.16 3.57 -25.74
N PHE A 26 -23.13 3.48 -24.83
CA PHE A 26 -22.87 3.61 -23.40
C PHE A 26 -22.04 2.44 -22.84
N LEU A 27 -22.30 1.22 -23.31
CA LEU A 27 -21.52 0.05 -22.91
C LEU A 27 -20.07 0.14 -23.42
N ASP A 28 -19.85 0.68 -24.62
CA ASP A 28 -18.50 0.96 -25.14
C ASP A 28 -17.73 1.93 -24.22
N ASP A 29 -18.38 2.99 -23.75
CA ASP A 29 -17.75 3.95 -22.84
C ASP A 29 -17.39 3.32 -21.49
N ILE A 30 -18.26 2.44 -20.97
CA ILE A 30 -17.95 1.68 -19.75
C ILE A 30 -16.72 0.79 -19.96
N ILE A 31 -16.62 0.11 -21.10
CA ILE A 31 -15.47 -0.76 -21.42
C ILE A 31 -14.19 0.07 -21.48
N ARG A 32 -14.20 1.22 -22.17
CA ARG A 32 -13.05 2.14 -22.25
C ARG A 32 -12.59 2.60 -20.87
N GLU A 33 -13.52 2.92 -19.98
CA GLU A 33 -13.20 3.34 -18.62
C GLU A 33 -12.57 2.20 -17.81
N PHE A 34 -13.05 0.96 -17.98
CA PHE A 34 -12.40 -0.20 -17.38
C PHE A 34 -10.97 -0.39 -17.90
N ASP A 35 -10.73 -0.22 -19.20
CA ASP A 35 -9.37 -0.28 -19.79
C ASP A 35 -8.44 0.77 -19.17
N ARG A 36 -8.92 2.01 -19.04
CA ARG A 36 -8.17 3.10 -18.40
C ARG A 36 -7.81 2.74 -16.95
N ARG A 37 -8.76 2.23 -16.17
CA ARG A 37 -8.53 1.83 -14.76
C ARG A 37 -7.52 0.68 -14.64
N ASP A 38 -7.62 -0.32 -15.50
CA ASP A 38 -6.69 -1.45 -15.47
C ASP A 38 -5.28 -1.02 -15.81
N GLN A 39 -5.12 -0.12 -16.78
CA GLN A 39 -3.84 0.48 -17.13
C GLN A 39 -3.25 1.27 -15.94
N GLU A 40 -4.04 2.17 -15.34
CA GLU A 40 -3.61 2.97 -14.18
C GLU A 40 -3.19 2.09 -13.00
N ALA A 41 -3.98 1.07 -12.70
CA ALA A 41 -3.67 0.11 -11.66
C ALA A 41 -2.41 -0.70 -12.01
N GLY A 42 -2.21 -1.05 -13.29
CA GLY A 42 -1.00 -1.69 -13.78
C GLY A 42 0.26 -0.85 -13.57
N VAL A 43 0.21 0.43 -13.93
CA VAL A 43 1.31 1.39 -13.74
C VAL A 43 1.64 1.55 -12.26
N ALA A 44 0.62 1.73 -11.40
CA ALA A 44 0.82 1.85 -9.97
C ALA A 44 1.47 0.60 -9.35
N ARG A 45 0.98 -0.60 -9.72
CA ARG A 45 1.57 -1.88 -9.28
C ARG A 45 3.03 -2.02 -9.72
N LEU A 46 3.34 -1.67 -10.97
CA LEU A 46 4.71 -1.71 -11.47
C LEU A 46 5.62 -0.78 -10.67
N ARG A 47 5.16 0.46 -10.41
CA ARG A 47 5.93 1.43 -9.63
C ARG A 47 6.20 0.96 -8.21
N ILE A 48 5.18 0.40 -7.54
CA ILE A 48 5.32 -0.20 -6.21
C ILE A 48 6.36 -1.31 -6.23
N ARG A 49 6.29 -2.23 -7.20
CA ARG A 49 7.24 -3.33 -7.34
C ARG A 49 8.69 -2.82 -7.47
N MET A 50 8.92 -1.85 -8.36
CA MET A 50 10.26 -1.29 -8.57
C MET A 50 10.82 -0.63 -7.31
N LEU A 51 9.99 0.12 -6.56
CA LEU A 51 10.41 0.76 -5.31
C LEU A 51 10.73 -0.27 -4.22
N LEU A 52 9.94 -1.34 -4.11
CA LEU A 52 10.20 -2.42 -3.17
C LEU A 52 11.50 -3.15 -3.50
N GLU A 53 11.78 -3.39 -4.78
CA GLU A 53 13.03 -3.99 -5.24
C GLU A 53 14.23 -3.08 -4.95
N GLU A 54 14.11 -1.78 -5.18
CA GLU A 54 15.13 -0.80 -4.83
C GLU A 54 15.43 -0.79 -3.33
N LEU A 55 14.40 -0.84 -2.48
CA LEU A 55 14.55 -0.91 -1.02
C LEU A 55 15.20 -2.22 -0.58
N ALA A 56 14.86 -3.35 -1.21
CA ALA A 56 15.48 -4.63 -0.92
C ALA A 56 16.99 -4.62 -1.24
N CYS A 57 17.39 -4.04 -2.37
CA CYS A 57 18.78 -3.94 -2.79
C CYS A 57 19.61 -2.97 -1.94
N ARG A 58 19.00 -1.88 -1.43
CA ARG A 58 19.69 -0.90 -0.57
C ARG A 58 19.98 -1.42 0.85
N GLY A 59 19.43 -2.58 1.22
CA GLY A 59 19.55 -3.14 2.57
C GLY A 59 18.70 -2.39 3.61
N PRO A 60 18.58 -2.90 4.84
CA PRO A 60 17.79 -2.25 5.87
C PRO A 60 18.37 -0.86 6.19
N ILE A 61 17.54 0.17 6.09
CA ILE A 61 17.87 1.49 6.62
C ILE A 61 18.05 1.31 8.13
N ARG A 62 19.29 1.45 8.60
CA ARG A 62 19.58 1.58 10.03
C ARG A 62 18.88 2.85 10.50
N GLN A 63 17.70 2.72 11.10
CA GLN A 63 17.10 3.81 11.84
C GLN A 63 18.11 4.18 12.94
N PRO A 64 18.57 5.44 13.04
CA PRO A 64 19.15 5.91 14.28
C PRO A 64 17.98 5.97 15.27
N SER A 65 17.69 4.84 15.90
CA SER A 65 16.87 4.80 17.11
C SER A 65 17.63 5.62 18.15
N GLY A 66 17.24 6.88 18.28
CA GLY A 66 17.61 7.73 19.40
C GLY A 66 16.97 7.17 20.66
N GLU A 67 17.55 6.12 21.21
CA GLU A 67 17.40 5.77 22.61
C GLU A 67 18.59 6.42 23.34
N PRO A 68 18.36 7.38 24.27
CA PRO A 68 19.41 7.70 25.22
C PRO A 68 19.61 6.45 26.09
N GLU A 69 20.83 5.90 26.09
CA GLU A 69 21.18 4.80 26.99
C GLU A 69 20.81 5.19 28.43
N PRO A 70 20.18 4.28 29.20
CA PRO A 70 20.03 4.50 30.63
C PRO A 70 21.43 4.50 31.23
N GLU A 71 21.86 5.69 31.66
CA GLU A 71 23.05 5.96 32.45
C GLU A 71 23.19 4.89 33.53
N LYS A 72 24.17 4.02 33.35
CA LYS A 72 24.52 2.97 34.31
C LYS A 72 24.86 3.64 35.63
N ALA A 73 23.91 3.66 36.56
CA ALA A 73 24.16 3.99 37.95
C ALA A 73 25.18 2.98 38.49
N ARG A 74 26.42 3.45 38.61
CA ARG A 74 27.54 2.74 39.20
C ARG A 74 27.21 2.49 40.68
N PRO A 75 27.31 1.27 41.21
CA PRO A 75 27.18 1.06 42.64
C PRO A 75 28.41 1.70 43.30
N GLU A 76 28.19 2.68 44.18
CA GLU A 76 29.24 3.22 45.03
C GLU A 76 29.81 2.09 45.89
N GLU A 77 31.11 1.84 45.70
CA GLU A 77 31.89 0.91 46.46
C GLU A 77 31.96 1.37 47.92
N ALA A 78 31.77 0.39 48.81
CA ALA A 78 31.95 0.51 50.24
C ALA A 78 33.28 1.17 50.61
N HIS A 79 33.21 2.26 51.38
CA HIS A 79 34.30 2.67 52.25
C HIS A 79 33.79 2.64 53.69
N GLY A 80 34.17 1.56 54.38
CA GLY A 80 34.01 1.43 55.82
C GLY A 80 35.15 2.13 56.55
N GLY A 81 34.76 2.96 57.52
CA GLY A 81 35.45 3.25 58.78
C GLY A 81 36.72 4.12 58.73
N PRO A 82 37.14 4.71 59.85
CA PRO A 82 36.78 4.35 61.23
C PRO A 82 36.17 5.48 62.08
N GLU A 83 35.59 5.08 63.21
CA GLU A 83 35.13 5.93 64.30
C GLU A 83 36.22 6.87 64.85
N PRO A 84 35.80 7.94 65.54
CA PRO A 84 36.48 8.36 66.76
C PRO A 84 35.54 8.35 67.97
N ASP A 85 36.05 7.74 69.04
CA ASP A 85 35.57 7.81 70.42
C ASP A 85 35.73 9.22 71.03
N GLU A 86 34.95 9.45 72.11
CA GLU A 86 34.91 10.54 73.11
C GLU A 86 34.00 11.76 72.87
#